data_AF-A0A767XTZ5-F1
#
_entry.id   AF-A0A767XTZ5-F1
#
_cell.length_a   1.000
_cell.length_b   1.000
_cell.length_c   1.000
_cell.angle_alpha   90.00
_cell.angle_beta   90.00
_cell.angle_gamma   90.00
#
_symmetry.space_group_name_H-M   'P 1'
#
loop_
_entity.id
_entity.type
_entity.pdbx_description
1 polymer ?
#
loop_
_entity_poly.entity_id
_entity_poly.type
_entity_poly.pdbx_seq_one_letter_code
_entity_poly.pdbx_strand_id
1 'polypeptide(L)'
;MMSIAQVRSAGSAAGYYSDRDNYYVLGSMEERWAGKGAEQLGLQGTVDKEVFTRVLEGRLPDGADLSRQQDGGNKHRPGYDLTFSAPKSVSLMAMLAGDKRLTEAHNQA
;
A
#
# COMPACT_ATOMS: atom_id res chain seq x y z
N MET A 1 -0.89 -16.81 -2.41
CA MET A 1 -2.10 -16.85 -1.56
C MET A 1 -2.54 -15.41 -1.35
N MET A 2 -3.84 -15.14 -1.33
CA MET A 2 -4.38 -13.81 -0.99
C MET A 2 -5.01 -13.85 0.39
N SER A 3 -4.63 -12.92 1.26
CA SER A 3 -5.33 -12.64 2.51
C SER A 3 -5.96 -11.26 2.47
N ILE A 4 -7.10 -11.11 3.14
CA ILE A 4 -7.85 -9.85 3.21
C ILE A 4 -7.86 -9.40 4.67
N ALA A 5 -7.47 -8.15 4.91
CA ALA A 5 -7.56 -7.51 6.22
C ALA A 5 -8.19 -6.12 6.10
N GLN A 6 -8.82 -5.66 7.18
CA GLN A 6 -9.27 -4.28 7.27
C GLN A 6 -8.12 -3.38 7.75
N VAL A 7 -7.88 -2.26 7.06
CA VAL A 7 -6.94 -1.24 7.53
C VAL A 7 -7.53 -0.55 8.75
N ARG A 8 -6.85 -0.64 9.90
CA ARG A 8 -7.40 -0.23 11.20
C ARG A 8 -7.45 1.28 11.40
N SER A 9 -6.41 2.01 11.00
CA SER A 9 -6.36 3.47 11.09
C SER A 9 -5.39 4.05 10.05
N ALA A 10 -5.67 5.25 9.56
CA ALA A 10 -4.84 5.92 8.55
C ALA A 10 -3.39 6.15 9.03
N GLY A 11 -3.24 6.76 10.21
CA GLY A 11 -1.93 7.10 10.77
C GLY A 11 -1.05 5.87 11.06
N SER A 12 -1.60 4.82 11.68
CA SER A 12 -0.85 3.60 11.95
C SER A 12 -0.46 2.87 10.67
N ALA A 13 -1.36 2.85 9.67
CA ALA A 13 -1.15 2.15 8.41
C ALA A 13 -0.05 2.81 7.57
N ALA A 14 -0.09 4.14 7.40
CA ALA A 14 0.94 4.84 6.65
C ALA A 14 2.33 4.66 7.27
N GLY A 15 2.43 4.68 8.60
CA GLY A 15 3.67 4.34 9.31
C GLY A 15 4.14 2.92 8.98
N TYR A 16 3.27 1.94 9.24
CA TYR A 16 3.56 0.51 9.07
C TYR A 16 4.00 0.15 7.64
N TYR A 17 3.25 0.57 6.61
CA TYR A 17 3.58 0.21 5.23
C TYR A 17 4.86 0.87 4.71
N SER A 18 5.24 2.03 5.27
CA SER A 18 6.47 2.75 4.91
C SER A 18 7.70 2.34 5.72
N ASP A 19 7.56 1.40 6.66
CA ASP A 19 8.65 1.04 7.55
C ASP A 19 9.78 0.31 6.81
N ARG A 20 11.02 0.80 6.96
CA ARG A 20 12.19 0.26 6.28
C ARG A 20 12.48 -1.17 6.70
N ASP A 21 12.16 -1.53 7.93
CA ASP A 21 12.41 -2.86 8.46
C ASP A 21 11.60 -3.93 7.71
N ASN A 22 10.44 -3.56 7.14
CA ASN A 22 9.61 -4.46 6.34
C ASN A 22 10.21 -4.84 4.98
N TYR A 23 11.17 -4.05 4.47
CA TYR A 23 11.74 -4.24 3.13
C TYR A 23 13.28 -4.35 3.14
N TYR A 24 13.88 -4.52 4.32
CA TYR A 24 15.33 -4.54 4.48
C TYR A 24 16.04 -5.52 3.54
N VAL A 25 15.49 -6.73 3.38
CA VAL A 25 16.05 -7.77 2.49
C VAL A 25 15.91 -7.42 1.01
N LEU A 26 14.86 -6.69 0.64
CA LEU A 26 14.63 -6.25 -0.74
C LEU A 26 15.49 -5.02 -1.11
N GLY A 27 16.00 -4.30 -0.13
CA GLY A 27 16.85 -3.11 -0.31
C GLY A 27 16.09 -1.83 -0.65
N SER A 28 14.89 -1.94 -1.22
CA SER A 28 13.97 -0.82 -1.42
C SER A 28 12.52 -1.26 -1.39
N MET A 29 11.66 -0.33 -0.96
CA MET A 29 10.23 -0.40 -1.21
C MET A 29 10.02 0.10 -2.65
N GLU A 30 9.38 -0.72 -3.50
CA GLU A 30 8.99 -0.34 -4.87
C GLU A 30 7.49 0.00 -4.90
N GLU A 31 7.06 0.88 -4.00
CA GLU A 31 5.67 1.31 -3.90
C GLU A 31 5.22 2.08 -5.12
N ARG A 32 3.99 1.81 -5.55
CA ARG A 32 3.37 2.52 -6.67
C ARG A 32 1.87 2.63 -6.51
N TRP A 33 1.31 3.74 -6.99
CA TRP A 33 -0.12 3.85 -7.22
C TRP A 33 -0.58 2.91 -8.34
N ALA A 34 -1.79 2.39 -8.21
CA ALA A 34 -2.39 1.49 -9.19
C ALA A 34 -3.91 1.70 -9.29
N GLY A 35 -4.46 1.39 -10.46
CA GLY A 35 -5.90 1.41 -10.74
C GLY A 35 -6.42 2.73 -11.33
N LYS A 36 -7.52 2.63 -12.07
CA LYS A 36 -8.12 3.75 -12.83
C LYS A 36 -8.53 4.95 -11.96
N GLY A 37 -8.87 4.72 -10.70
CA GLY A 37 -9.19 5.80 -9.75
C GLY A 37 -7.96 6.63 -9.40
N ALA A 38 -6.80 5.99 -9.22
CA ALA A 38 -5.54 6.69 -8.99
C ALA A 38 -5.14 7.50 -10.23
N GLU A 39 -5.28 6.92 -11.44
CA GLU A 39 -5.04 7.62 -12.70
C GLU A 39 -5.91 8.89 -12.85
N GLN A 40 -7.21 8.80 -12.54
CA GLN A 40 -8.13 9.94 -12.59
C GLN A 40 -7.78 11.04 -11.58
N LEU A 41 -7.25 10.66 -10.41
CA LEU A 41 -6.81 11.58 -9.37
C LEU A 41 -5.37 12.10 -9.60
N GLY A 42 -4.71 11.71 -10.70
CA GLY A 42 -3.33 12.08 -10.99
C GLY A 42 -2.30 11.42 -10.07
N LEU A 43 -2.67 10.37 -9.34
CA LEU A 43 -1.80 9.60 -8.46
C LEU A 43 -1.08 8.52 -9.27
N GLN A 44 0.20 8.75 -9.58
CA GLN A 44 1.02 7.86 -10.39
C GLN A 44 2.42 7.70 -9.79
N GLY A 45 3.07 6.56 -10.05
CA GLY A 45 4.42 6.29 -9.56
C GLY A 45 4.47 6.18 -8.03
N THR A 46 5.57 6.66 -7.44
CA THR A 46 5.88 6.56 -6.02
C THR A 46 4.77 7.12 -5.13
N VAL A 47 4.57 6.49 -3.98
CA VAL A 47 3.53 6.86 -3.01
C VAL A 47 4.09 7.84 -2.00
N ASP A 48 3.65 9.10 -2.06
CA ASP A 48 3.92 10.05 -0.99
C ASP A 48 3.12 9.67 0.28
N LYS A 49 3.81 9.65 1.43
CA LYS A 49 3.24 9.20 2.70
C LYS A 49 2.12 10.10 3.21
N GLU A 50 2.24 11.42 3.02
CA GLU A 50 1.23 12.38 3.48
C GLU A 50 -0.02 12.31 2.60
N VAL A 51 0.16 12.21 1.28
CA VAL A 51 -0.94 11.98 0.33
C VAL A 51 -1.65 10.66 0.64
N PHE A 52 -0.90 9.58 0.83
CA PHE A 52 -1.48 8.28 1.18
C PHE A 52 -2.26 8.31 2.49
N THR A 53 -1.71 8.96 3.52
CA THR A 53 -2.41 9.15 4.81
C THR A 53 -3.73 9.89 4.63
N ARG A 54 -3.75 10.98 3.84
CA ARG A 54 -4.97 11.73 3.55
C ARG A 54 -6.00 10.91 2.78
N VAL A 55 -5.57 10.12 1.80
CA VAL A 55 -6.46 9.21 1.06
C VAL A 55 -7.12 8.20 2.02
N LEU A 56 -6.35 7.64 2.96
CA LEU A 56 -6.88 6.75 4.01
C LEU A 56 -7.82 7.47 5.00
N GLU A 57 -7.76 8.79 5.12
CA GLU A 57 -8.72 9.59 5.88
C GLU A 57 -9.98 9.97 5.08
N GLY A 58 -10.02 9.61 3.79
CA GLY A 58 -11.10 9.97 2.87
C GLY A 58 -10.91 11.34 2.21
N ARG A 59 -9.72 11.96 2.31
CA ARG A 59 -9.42 13.27 1.72
C ARG A 59 -8.62 13.09 0.44
N LEU A 60 -9.24 13.41 -0.69
CA LEU A 60 -8.70 13.14 -2.01
C LEU A 60 -7.93 14.34 -2.60
N PRO A 61 -6.97 14.11 -3.52
CA PRO A 61 -6.17 15.18 -4.12
C PRO A 61 -6.96 16.18 -4.98
N ASP A 62 -8.12 15.78 -5.48
CA ASP A 62 -9.05 16.61 -6.26
C ASP A 62 -9.89 17.55 -5.39
N GLY A 63 -9.71 17.50 -4.06
CA GLY A 63 -10.42 18.31 -3.08
C GLY A 63 -11.69 17.64 -2.53
N ALA A 64 -12.08 16.46 -3.01
CA ALA A 64 -13.19 15.73 -2.42
C ALA A 64 -12.86 15.26 -1.01
N ASP A 65 -13.81 15.42 -0.08
CA ASP A 65 -13.68 14.97 1.31
C ASP A 65 -14.82 14.01 1.66
N LEU A 66 -14.45 12.75 1.85
CA LEU A 66 -15.31 11.63 2.24
C LEU A 66 -15.17 11.30 3.74
N SER A 67 -14.45 12.13 4.49
CA SER A 67 -14.32 11.98 5.94
C SER A 67 -15.66 12.17 6.62
N ARG A 68 -15.88 11.46 7.73
CA ARG A 68 -17.11 11.56 8.53
C ARG A 68 -16.74 11.80 9.98
N GLN A 69 -16.71 13.06 10.38
CA GLN A 69 -16.43 13.42 11.77
C GLN A 69 -17.64 13.11 12.65
N GLN A 70 -17.45 12.24 13.64
CA GLN A 70 -18.47 11.88 14.63
C GLN A 70 -17.79 11.49 15.93
N ASP A 71 -18.30 11.99 17.07
CA ASP A 71 -17.78 11.71 18.41
C ASP A 71 -16.27 11.99 18.55
N GLY A 72 -15.78 13.07 17.92
CA GLY A 72 -14.36 13.46 17.96
C GLY A 72 -13.42 12.61 17.10
N GLY A 73 -13.94 11.72 16.24
CA GLY A 73 -13.13 10.90 15.35
C GLY A 73 -13.69 10.77 13.95
N ASN A 74 -12.82 10.47 12.99
CA ASN A 74 -13.23 10.15 11.63
C ASN A 74 -13.76 8.71 11.56
N LYS A 75 -15.04 8.53 11.20
CA LYS A 75 -15.69 7.23 11.00
C LYS A 75 -15.52 6.68 9.58
N HIS A 76 -14.88 7.44 8.68
CA HIS A 76 -14.48 6.93 7.38
C HIS A 76 -13.62 5.67 7.57
N ARG A 77 -13.96 4.59 6.87
CA ARG A 77 -13.16 3.36 6.91
C ARG A 77 -11.96 3.54 5.99
N PRO A 78 -10.71 3.41 6.47
CA PRO A 78 -9.54 3.70 5.66
C PRO A 78 -9.39 2.86 4.40
N GLY A 79 -9.87 1.61 4.44
CA GLY A 79 -9.85 0.70 3.30
C GLY A 79 -9.56 -0.73 3.71
N TYR A 80 -9.09 -1.50 2.74
CA TYR A 80 -8.77 -2.91 2.85
C TYR A 80 -7.34 -3.15 2.40
N ASP A 81 -6.65 -4.04 3.11
CA ASP A 81 -5.35 -4.58 2.73
C ASP A 81 -5.58 -5.92 2.03
N LEU A 82 -5.12 -6.01 0.78
CA LEU A 82 -5.11 -7.21 -0.02
C LEU A 82 -3.66 -7.66 -0.16
N THR A 83 -3.25 -8.58 0.71
CA THR A 83 -1.87 -9.05 0.74
C THR A 83 -1.72 -10.27 -0.18
N PHE A 84 -0.86 -10.15 -1.18
CA PHE A 84 -0.53 -11.23 -2.11
C PHE A 84 0.82 -11.84 -1.73
N SER A 85 0.80 -13.03 -1.12
CA SER A 85 2.03 -13.73 -0.74
C SER A 85 2.44 -14.75 -1.80
N ALA A 86 3.68 -14.61 -2.31
CA ALA A 86 4.30 -15.60 -3.19
C ALA A 86 4.51 -16.95 -2.46
N PRO A 87 4.52 -18.09 -3.20
CA PRO A 87 4.93 -19.36 -2.63
C PRO A 87 6.35 -19.28 -2.03
N LYS A 88 6.59 -19.99 -0.92
CA LYS A 88 7.85 -19.85 -0.16
C LYS A 88 9.11 -20.11 -1.00
N SER A 89 9.07 -21.09 -1.90
CA SER A 89 10.17 -21.38 -2.82
C SER A 89 10.49 -20.20 -3.75
N VAL A 90 9.47 -19.50 -4.26
CA VAL A 90 9.63 -18.29 -5.08
C VAL A 90 10.27 -17.17 -4.28
N SER A 91 9.81 -16.92 -3.05
CA SER A 91 10.42 -15.90 -2.19
C SER A 91 11.89 -16.17 -1.87
N LEU A 92 12.27 -17.43 -1.62
CA LEU A 92 13.66 -17.80 -1.37
C LEU A 92 14.53 -17.51 -2.60
N MET A 93 14.08 -17.89 -3.79
CA MET A 93 14.84 -17.66 -5.03
C MET A 93 14.95 -16.17 -5.37
N ALA A 94 13.88 -15.40 -5.17
CA ALA A 94 13.87 -13.97 -5.43
C ALA A 94 14.78 -13.20 -4.47
N MET A 95 14.67 -13.46 -3.17
CA MET A 95 15.26 -12.62 -2.12
C MET A 95 16.62 -13.11 -1.63
N LEU A 96 16.84 -14.42 -1.55
CA LEU A 96 18.09 -14.98 -1.02
C LEU A 96 19.05 -15.38 -2.14
N ALA A 97 18.54 -16.00 -3.21
CA ALA A 97 19.36 -16.32 -4.38
C ALA A 97 19.51 -15.14 -5.35
N GLY A 98 18.73 -14.06 -5.17
CA GLY A 98 18.86 -12.81 -5.93
C GLY A 98 18.27 -12.83 -7.34
N ASP A 99 17.39 -13.78 -7.68
CA ASP A 99 16.76 -13.84 -9.01
C ASP A 99 15.65 -12.78 -9.15
N LYS A 100 16.05 -11.58 -9.60
CA LYS A 100 15.16 -10.41 -9.74
C LYS A 100 13.97 -10.62 -10.67
N ARG A 101 14.07 -11.55 -11.64
CA ARG A 101 12.98 -11.87 -12.57
C ARG A 101 11.76 -12.40 -11.83
N LEU A 102 11.96 -13.03 -10.68
CA LEU A 102 10.86 -13.52 -9.83
C LEU A 102 10.14 -12.39 -9.10
N THR A 103 10.84 -11.32 -8.72
CA THR A 103 10.22 -10.11 -8.18
C THR A 103 9.40 -9.40 -9.25
N GLU A 104 9.93 -9.27 -10.47
CA GLU A 104 9.20 -8.71 -11.62
C GLU A 104 7.96 -9.54 -11.97
N ALA A 105 8.10 -10.87 -12.02
CA ALA A 105 6.97 -11.76 -12.26
C ALA A 105 5.91 -11.66 -11.16
N HIS A 106 6.33 -11.52 -9.89
CA HIS A 106 5.40 -11.28 -8.78
C HIS A 106 4.65 -9.94 -8.92
N ASN A 107 5.33 -8.90 -9.39
CA ASN A 107 4.75 -7.58 -9.62
C ASN A 107 3.74 -7.54 -10.79
N GLN A 108 3.81 -8.49 -11.73
CA GLN A 108 2.93 -8.59 -12.90
C GLN A 108 1.71 -9.51 -12.69
N ALA A 109 1.76 -10.39 -11.69
CA ALA A 109 0.74 -11.41 -11.42
C ALA A 109 -0.46 -10.84 -10.64
#